data_AF-F7PHA0-F1
#
_entry.id   AF-F7PHA0-F1
#
_cell.length_a   1.000
_cell.length_b   1.000
_cell.length_c   1.000
_cell.angle_alpha   90.00
_cell.angle_beta   90.00
_cell.angle_gamma   90.00
#
_symmetry.space_group_name_H-M   'P 1'
#
loop_
_entity.id
_entity.type
_entity.pdbx_description
1 polymer ?
#
loop_
_entity_poly.entity_id
_entity_poly.type
_entity_poly.pdbx_seq_one_letter_code
_entity_poly.pdbx_strand_id
1 'polypeptide(L)'
;MPSSNGPLEGTRNKLKNDPRDRGTSPPQRAIQEFDVGTTVHLDIDPSVADGRFHPRFSGHTGEVIGEQGTAYKVQINDGGKDKTIIVKPAHLREQTEE
;
A
#
# COMPACT_ATOMS: atom_id res chain seq x y z
N MET A 1 20.59 5.35 16.60
CA MET A 1 20.47 6.09 15.33
C MET A 1 20.55 5.09 14.19
N PRO A 2 19.68 5.19 13.17
CA PRO A 2 19.83 4.38 11.97
C PRO A 2 21.16 4.70 11.28
N SER A 3 21.76 3.72 10.61
CA SER A 3 23.05 3.89 9.92
C SER A 3 22.95 4.62 8.59
N SER A 4 21.72 4.78 8.06
CA SER A 4 21.41 5.52 6.84
C SER A 4 20.00 6.12 6.94
N ASN A 5 19.58 6.93 5.96
CA ASN A 5 18.25 7.54 5.90
C ASN A 5 17.54 7.22 4.57
N GLY A 6 17.78 6.02 4.04
CA GLY A 6 17.15 5.58 2.80
C GLY A 6 15.69 5.14 3.03
N PRO A 7 14.83 5.13 1.99
CA PRO A 7 13.41 4.73 2.11
C PRO A 7 13.18 3.30 2.62
N LEU A 8 14.19 2.43 2.53
CA LEU A 8 14.15 1.04 2.94
C LEU A 8 14.80 0.79 4.32
N GLU A 9 15.27 1.84 5.00
CA GLU A 9 15.78 1.73 6.37
C GLU A 9 14.69 1.19 7.32
N GLY A 10 15.04 0.26 8.21
CA GLY A 10 14.10 -0.34 9.16
C GLY A 10 12.98 -1.20 8.54
N THR A 11 13.07 -1.59 7.26
CA THR A 11 11.96 -2.28 6.56
C THR A 11 12.05 -3.81 6.54
N ARG A 12 13.11 -4.41 7.10
CA ARG A 12 13.41 -5.85 7.00
C ARG A 12 12.20 -6.76 7.22
N ASN A 13 11.42 -6.52 8.27
CA ASN A 13 10.29 -7.39 8.61
C ASN A 13 9.00 -7.02 7.89
N LYS A 14 8.72 -5.72 7.69
CA LYS A 14 7.48 -5.28 7.02
C LYS A 14 7.49 -5.50 5.50
N LEU A 15 8.66 -5.65 4.89
CA LEU A 15 8.83 -5.96 3.46
C LEU A 15 9.31 -7.40 3.23
N LYS A 16 9.15 -8.27 4.22
CA LYS A 16 9.47 -9.69 4.10
C LYS A 16 8.18 -10.49 4.21
N ASN A 17 7.96 -11.38 3.26
CA ASN A 17 6.89 -12.38 3.35
C ASN A 17 7.13 -13.35 4.52
N ASP A 18 6.04 -13.78 5.13
CA ASP A 18 6.06 -15.01 5.89
C ASP A 18 6.41 -16.19 4.96
N PRO A 19 7.08 -17.24 5.47
CA PRO A 19 7.59 -18.32 4.61
C PRO A 19 6.51 -19.00 3.75
N ARG A 20 5.26 -19.04 4.24
CA ARG A 20 4.12 -19.68 3.56
C ARG A 20 3.42 -18.78 2.54
N ASP A 21 3.65 -17.47 2.62
CA ASP A 21 3.09 -16.47 1.70
C ASP A 21 4.09 -16.07 0.61
N ARG A 22 5.27 -16.72 0.57
CA ARG A 22 6.29 -16.49 -0.46
C ARG A 22 5.82 -17.04 -1.81
N GLY A 23 6.09 -16.27 -2.86
CA GLY A 23 5.84 -16.64 -4.24
C GLY A 23 5.04 -15.55 -4.94
N THR A 24 4.67 -15.77 -6.20
CA THR A 24 3.82 -14.85 -6.93
C THR A 24 2.48 -14.71 -6.23
N SER A 25 2.11 -13.49 -5.85
CA SER A 25 0.81 -13.21 -5.25
C SER A 25 -0.34 -13.48 -6.22
N PRO A 26 -1.53 -13.87 -5.72
CA PRO A 26 -2.68 -14.12 -6.57
C PRO A 26 -3.05 -12.91 -7.43
N PRO A 27 -3.26 -13.08 -8.75
CA PRO A 27 -3.49 -11.96 -9.68
C PRO A 27 -4.78 -11.20 -9.38
N GLN A 28 -5.76 -11.82 -8.72
CA GLN A 28 -7.04 -11.21 -8.35
C GLN A 28 -6.86 -9.87 -7.59
N ARG A 29 -5.85 -9.79 -6.70
CA ARG A 29 -5.57 -8.55 -5.95
C ARG A 29 -5.00 -7.44 -6.82
N ALA A 30 -4.29 -7.79 -7.88
CA ALA A 30 -3.65 -6.83 -8.77
C ALA A 30 -4.61 -6.21 -9.80
N ILE A 31 -5.82 -6.75 -9.93
CA ILE A 31 -6.87 -6.27 -10.85
C ILE A 31 -8.12 -5.80 -10.11
N GLN A 32 -8.08 -5.71 -8.78
CA GLN A 32 -9.21 -5.22 -7.99
C GLN A 32 -9.46 -3.75 -8.31
N GLU A 33 -10.73 -3.42 -8.54
CA GLU A 33 -11.21 -2.06 -8.80
C GLU A 33 -11.75 -1.45 -7.50
N PHE A 34 -11.54 -0.15 -7.32
CA PHE A 34 -12.03 0.61 -6.16
C PHE A 34 -12.69 1.89 -6.62
N ASP A 35 -13.91 2.15 -6.13
CA ASP A 35 -14.63 3.39 -6.41
C ASP A 35 -14.06 4.56 -5.60
N VAL A 36 -14.26 5.79 -6.10
CA VAL A 36 -13.96 7.01 -5.34
C VAL A 36 -14.84 7.05 -4.08
N GLY A 37 -14.23 7.36 -2.93
CA GLY A 37 -14.88 7.29 -1.62
C GLY A 37 -14.67 5.97 -0.89
N THR A 38 -14.14 4.94 -1.57
CA THR A 38 -13.84 3.65 -0.93
C THR A 38 -12.73 3.82 0.08
N THR A 39 -12.94 3.29 1.29
CA THR A 39 -11.91 3.25 2.32
C THR A 39 -11.05 2.00 2.15
N VAL A 40 -9.74 2.20 2.08
CA VAL A 40 -8.76 1.15 1.79
C VAL A 40 -7.59 1.16 2.77
N HIS A 41 -7.15 -0.02 3.17
CA HIS A 41 -5.91 -0.24 3.90
C HIS A 41 -4.72 -0.28 2.94
N LEU A 42 -3.67 0.45 3.29
CA LEU A 42 -2.40 0.46 2.57
C LEU A 42 -1.47 -0.60 3.16
N ASP A 43 -1.26 -1.69 2.43
CA ASP A 43 -0.37 -2.78 2.85
C ASP A 43 0.50 -3.26 1.70
N ILE A 44 1.83 -3.17 1.86
CA ILE A 44 2.74 -3.53 0.77
C ILE A 44 2.82 -5.04 0.67
N ASP A 45 2.24 -5.61 -0.38
CA ASP A 45 2.59 -6.95 -0.84
C ASP A 45 4.11 -7.07 -1.16
N PRO A 46 4.88 -7.86 -0.39
CA PRO A 46 6.32 -8.00 -0.59
C PRO A 46 6.71 -8.73 -1.88
N SER A 47 5.81 -9.51 -2.48
CA SER A 47 6.04 -10.25 -3.73
C SER A 47 5.76 -9.42 -4.99
N VAL A 48 5.06 -8.30 -4.88
CA VAL A 48 4.79 -7.38 -6.00
C VAL A 48 5.69 -6.17 -5.90
N ALA A 49 6.59 -5.96 -6.87
CA ALA A 49 7.54 -4.85 -6.84
C ALA A 49 6.94 -3.52 -7.29
N ASP A 50 6.06 -3.56 -8.30
CA ASP A 50 5.55 -2.37 -8.98
C ASP A 50 4.39 -1.71 -8.25
N GLY A 51 4.37 -0.37 -8.28
CA GLY A 51 3.24 0.40 -7.74
C GLY A 51 3.21 0.50 -6.21
N ARG A 52 4.32 0.16 -5.54
CA ARG A 52 4.52 0.39 -4.11
C ARG A 52 4.51 1.87 -3.77
N PHE A 53 4.13 2.16 -2.54
CA PHE A 53 4.30 3.45 -1.89
C PHE A 53 5.46 3.43 -0.89
N HIS A 54 5.77 4.57 -0.29
CA HIS A 54 6.82 4.67 0.71
C HIS A 54 6.49 3.81 1.96
N PRO A 55 7.37 2.88 2.41
CA PRO A 55 7.06 1.91 3.48
C PRO A 55 6.64 2.50 4.83
N ARG A 56 6.92 3.78 5.07
CA ARG A 56 6.40 4.54 6.22
C ARG A 56 4.87 4.51 6.30
N PHE A 57 4.18 4.48 5.17
CA PHE A 57 2.72 4.58 5.11
C PHE A 57 2.02 3.21 5.18
N SER A 58 2.77 2.10 5.24
CA SER A 58 2.16 0.77 5.42
C SER A 58 1.44 0.72 6.77
N GLY A 59 0.21 0.20 6.76
CA GLY A 59 -0.69 0.18 7.91
C GLY A 59 -1.60 1.41 8.03
N HIS A 60 -1.46 2.41 7.15
CA HIS A 60 -2.44 3.50 7.10
C HIS A 60 -3.72 3.02 6.42
N THR A 61 -4.83 3.67 6.78
CA THR A 61 -6.11 3.54 6.09
C THR A 61 -6.43 4.90 5.49
N GLY A 62 -6.91 4.91 4.25
CA GLY A 62 -7.19 6.13 3.52
C GLY A 62 -8.37 5.97 2.57
N GLU A 63 -8.73 7.07 1.93
CA GLU A 63 -9.87 7.12 1.00
C GLU A 63 -9.36 7.23 -0.44
N VAL A 64 -9.96 6.46 -1.35
CA VAL A 64 -9.69 6.56 -2.78
C VAL A 64 -10.28 7.87 -3.31
N ILE A 65 -9.45 8.77 -3.83
CA ILE A 65 -9.86 10.07 -4.37
C ILE A 65 -9.79 10.12 -5.91
N GLY A 66 -9.51 8.98 -6.55
CA GLY A 66 -9.47 8.81 -8.01
C GLY A 66 -8.29 7.99 -8.48
N GLU A 67 -8.02 8.04 -9.77
CA GLU A 67 -7.01 7.20 -10.44
C GLU A 67 -5.94 8.03 -11.16
N GLN A 68 -4.80 7.40 -11.42
CA GLN A 68 -3.71 7.88 -12.27
C GLN A 68 -3.13 6.69 -13.06
N GLY A 69 -3.59 6.51 -14.29
CA GLY A 69 -3.27 5.31 -15.08
C GLY A 69 -3.89 4.08 -14.43
N THR A 70 -3.10 3.03 -14.20
CA THR A 70 -3.56 1.80 -13.51
C THR A 70 -3.35 1.84 -11.98
N ALA A 71 -2.97 2.99 -11.45
CA ALA A 71 -2.77 3.21 -10.02
C ALA A 71 -3.88 4.10 -9.46
N TYR A 72 -4.13 3.96 -8.16
CA TYR A 72 -5.06 4.77 -7.40
C TYR A 72 -4.36 5.92 -6.70
N LYS A 73 -5.06 7.04 -6.57
CA LYS A 73 -4.75 8.14 -5.68
C LYS A 73 -5.50 7.91 -4.37
N VAL A 74 -4.78 7.68 -3.29
CA VAL A 74 -5.35 7.46 -1.95
C VAL A 74 -4.96 8.60 -1.03
N GLN A 75 -5.93 9.27 -0.41
CA GLN A 75 -5.68 10.30 0.57
C GLN A 75 -5.49 9.67 1.95
N ILE A 76 -4.40 10.05 2.63
CA ILE A 76 -4.15 9.70 4.02
C ILE A 76 -3.82 10.96 4.84
N ASN A 77 -4.00 10.88 6.15
CA ASN A 77 -3.46 11.87 7.08
C ASN A 77 -2.19 11.33 7.76
N ASP A 78 -1.05 11.99 7.56
CA ASP A 78 0.22 11.67 8.21
C ASP A 78 0.49 12.69 9.32
N GLY A 79 0.02 12.39 10.53
CA GLY A 79 0.28 13.20 11.72
C GLY A 79 -0.20 14.65 11.62
N GLY A 80 -1.37 14.87 11.01
CA GLY A 80 -1.97 16.20 10.81
C GLY A 80 -1.71 16.81 9.43
N LYS A 81 -0.99 16.12 8.54
CA LYS A 81 -0.78 16.57 7.16
C LYS A 81 -1.40 15.59 6.17
N ASP A 82 -2.32 16.10 5.34
CA ASP A 82 -2.91 15.31 4.28
C ASP A 82 -1.91 15.08 3.14
N LYS A 83 -1.91 13.84 2.64
CA LYS A 83 -1.03 13.40 1.56
C LYS A 83 -1.80 12.52 0.59
N THR A 84 -1.49 12.68 -0.69
CA THR A 84 -1.96 11.78 -1.74
C THR A 84 -0.88 10.75 -2.03
N ILE A 85 -1.23 9.48 -1.92
CA ILE A 85 -0.38 8.34 -2.22
C ILE A 85 -0.80 7.77 -3.58
N ILE A 86 0.20 7.51 -4.44
CA ILE A 86 -0.01 6.78 -5.70
C ILE A 86 0.34 5.31 -5.44
N VAL A 87 -0.61 4.41 -5.67
CA VAL A 87 -0.48 3.00 -5.31
C VAL A 87 -1.27 2.11 -6.24
N LYS A 88 -0.70 0.96 -6.63
CA LYS A 88 -1.43 -0.07 -7.40
C LYS A 88 -2.34 -0.92 -6.50
N PRO A 89 -3.43 -1.48 -7.03
CA PRO A 89 -4.41 -2.26 -6.26
C PRO A 89 -3.81 -3.46 -5.52
N ALA A 90 -2.70 -4.03 -6.03
CA ALA A 90 -1.98 -5.11 -5.36
C ALA A 90 -1.51 -4.79 -3.92
N HIS A 91 -1.42 -3.50 -3.56
CA HIS A 91 -1.04 -3.04 -2.23
C HIS A 91 -2.18 -2.37 -1.46
N LEU A 92 -3.42 -2.57 -1.91
CA LEU A 92 -4.63 -2.07 -1.28
C LEU A 92 -5.48 -3.25 -0.81
N ARG A 93 -6.22 -3.02 0.28
CA ARG A 93 -7.31 -3.90 0.71
C ARG A 93 -8.50 -3.05 1.07
N GLU A 94 -9.67 -3.41 0.58
CA GLU A 94 -10.92 -2.75 0.96
C GLU A 94 -11.18 -2.92 2.46
N GLN A 95 -11.60 -1.85 3.13
CA GLN A 95 -12.12 -1.95 4.48
C GLN A 95 -13.57 -2.44 4.41
N THR A 96 -13.79 -3.69 4.81
CA THR A 96 -15.15 -4.24 4.93
C THR A 96 -15.67 -3.96 6.33
N GLU A 97 -16.91 -3.48 6.44
CA GLU A 97 -17.61 -3.42 7.74
C GLU A 97 -18.17 -4.82 8.06
N GLU A 98 -17.62 -5.46 9.10
CA GLU A 98 -18.23 -6.58 9.83
C GLU A 98 -18.58 -6.14 11.24
#